data_AF-A0A923A542-F1
#
_entry.id   AF-A0A923A542-F1
#
_cell.length_a   1.000
_cell.length_b   1.000
_cell.length_c   1.000
_cell.angle_alpha   90.00
_cell.angle_beta   90.00
_cell.angle_gamma   90.00
#
_symmetry.space_group_name_H-M   'P 1'
#
loop_
_entity.id
_entity.type
_entity.pdbx_description
1 polymer ?
#
loop_
_entity_poly.entity_id
_entity_poly.type
_entity_poly.pdbx_seq_one_letter_code
_entity_poly.pdbx_strand_id
1 'polypeptide(L)'
;MTSINIHFLYRSLFHMRIVILILLCLFFPFPCQAENYLLNGGQESKIHYTMTHEVQPSPNTKKLILNYVIPKSFDSCTYKQTIEQFDLDFSPPPDGRSQFVDHRGNEVIEVIWESPRTSVSTKINLVALNSVILKPIETNAPFPTSEVPDTLKDYLKNTPQVDFNNPQILGKARELTASAKTQFDAVQRILTWVVDHMHFIVNPDQYDAMYSYETGRGNCQNYSHLSAALMRAVGIPVRIVNGITLKQPYDIQTGDGILTMKMAQSRHSWIEVYFPDLSWVPFDPQGSELFVSNRFIRVEVGIDNHETEHDGLMRWTRLKGTPGCPSLLENINSDFQSDLVKMDAVKTTYGPRELLLCPQVETSFSRIETKLPPPTPKKMKEKELQTLTYSKPFLFGNLDFPENIDFLNVREPAVESPDGVMTVRKNFLAETAEYVTTKGQQYAQTFILKKPIQLEKIGLVLHKFSDEGQLWVELYQDKNGMPDKLIATSDFISPDQISYTPGYRWIDFFFTDKKIKLSPGRYWAALGFTGSPIVNWFYTYGKPVGPQDGTRYKTIFDSTWSRSLSFEFNYRVAGLSAVYK
;
A
#
# COMPACT_ATOMS: atom_id res chain seq x y z
N MET A 1 41.03 -67.01 12.68
CA MET A 1 39.63 -67.00 12.22
C MET A 1 38.78 -66.77 13.47
N THR A 2 37.96 -65.74 13.64
CA THR A 2 37.37 -64.80 12.69
C THR A 2 36.84 -63.63 13.53
N SER A 3 37.17 -62.41 13.12
CA SER A 3 36.66 -61.17 13.72
C SER A 3 35.15 -61.07 13.47
N ILE A 4 34.35 -61.08 14.54
CA ILE A 4 32.91 -60.87 14.46
C ILE A 4 32.63 -59.36 14.55
N ASN A 5 32.35 -58.81 13.37
CA ASN A 5 31.83 -57.50 12.99
C ASN A 5 31.25 -56.58 14.11
N ILE A 6 32.13 -55.83 14.75
CA ILE A 6 31.83 -54.54 15.44
C ILE A 6 31.20 -53.51 14.46
N HIS A 7 31.32 -53.73 13.15
CA HIS A 7 30.75 -52.91 12.09
C HIS A 7 29.21 -52.91 12.04
N PHE A 8 28.53 -53.95 12.53
CA PHE A 8 27.06 -54.05 12.47
C PHE A 8 26.36 -53.20 13.54
N LEU A 9 26.93 -53.15 14.76
CA LEU A 9 26.41 -52.32 15.85
C LEU A 9 26.58 -50.82 15.59
N TYR A 10 27.69 -50.40 14.96
CA TYR A 10 27.89 -49.00 14.58
C TYR A 10 26.94 -48.54 13.46
N ARG A 11 26.63 -49.40 12.48
CA ARG A 11 25.62 -49.10 11.45
C ARG A 11 24.22 -48.96 12.04
N SER A 12 23.85 -49.79 13.01
CA SER A 12 22.54 -49.72 13.68
C SER A 12 22.36 -48.43 14.49
N LEU A 13 23.38 -48.03 15.26
CA LEU A 13 23.36 -46.77 16.03
C LEU A 13 23.38 -45.52 15.13
N PHE A 14 24.03 -45.60 13.96
CA PHE A 14 24.04 -44.52 12.97
C PHE A 14 22.69 -44.35 12.28
N HIS A 15 22.02 -45.45 11.92
CA HIS A 15 20.67 -45.41 11.35
C HIS A 15 19.63 -44.95 12.38
N MET A 16 19.76 -45.35 13.65
CA MET A 16 18.86 -44.91 14.71
C MET A 16 19.02 -43.41 15.02
N ARG A 17 20.25 -42.86 14.97
CA ARG A 17 20.50 -41.42 15.10
C ARG A 17 19.96 -40.61 13.92
N ILE A 18 20.04 -41.14 12.70
CA ILE A 18 19.48 -40.48 11.49
C ILE A 18 17.95 -40.49 11.54
N VAL A 19 17.32 -41.60 11.97
CA VAL A 19 15.86 -41.69 12.12
C VAL A 19 15.35 -40.76 13.22
N ILE A 20 16.06 -40.64 14.35
CA ILE A 20 15.73 -39.69 15.43
C ILE A 20 15.91 -38.23 14.95
N LEU A 21 16.95 -37.92 14.17
CA LEU A 21 17.13 -36.58 13.59
C LEU A 21 16.03 -36.24 12.55
N ILE A 22 15.63 -37.20 11.72
CA ILE A 22 14.55 -37.02 10.73
C ILE A 22 13.20 -36.84 11.44
N LEU A 23 12.92 -37.59 12.52
CA LEU A 23 11.73 -37.40 13.35
C LEU A 23 11.75 -36.06 14.09
N LEU A 24 12.89 -35.61 14.63
CA LEU A 24 13.04 -34.27 15.23
C LEU A 24 12.83 -33.14 14.21
N CYS A 25 13.26 -33.32 12.95
CA CYS A 25 13.01 -32.36 11.88
C CYS A 25 11.56 -32.38 11.35
N LEU A 26 10.80 -33.46 11.55
CA LEU A 26 9.38 -33.53 11.20
C LEU A 26 8.49 -32.87 12.28
N PHE A 27 8.93 -32.81 13.54
CA PHE A 27 8.20 -32.18 14.64
C PHE A 27 8.62 -30.74 14.96
N PHE A 28 9.73 -30.26 14.41
CA PHE A 28 10.14 -28.85 14.49
C PHE A 28 10.29 -28.24 13.10
N PRO A 29 9.19 -27.85 12.42
CA PRO A 29 9.30 -26.86 11.36
C PRO A 29 9.93 -25.61 11.97
N PHE A 30 11.06 -25.14 11.42
CA PHE A 30 11.55 -23.80 11.73
C PHE A 30 10.41 -22.83 11.38
N PRO A 31 9.87 -22.07 12.34
CA PRO A 31 8.78 -21.17 12.05
C PRO A 31 9.36 -20.03 11.20
N CYS A 32 9.00 -20.00 9.92
CA CYS A 32 8.84 -18.70 9.29
C CYS A 32 7.66 -18.07 10.06
N GLN A 33 7.89 -16.94 10.72
CA GLN A 33 6.92 -16.33 11.60
C GLN A 33 6.09 -15.33 10.78
N ALA A 34 4.78 -15.30 10.97
CA ALA A 34 4.01 -14.10 10.65
C ALA A 34 4.50 -12.95 11.57
N GLU A 35 4.58 -11.74 11.03
CA GLU A 35 5.19 -10.60 11.73
C GLU A 35 4.13 -9.58 12.12
N ASN A 36 3.39 -9.87 13.19
CA ASN A 36 2.44 -8.90 13.73
C ASN A 36 3.16 -7.99 14.72
N TYR A 37 3.00 -6.68 14.60
CA TYR A 37 3.67 -5.73 15.47
C TYR A 37 2.66 -4.94 16.29
N LEU A 38 2.82 -5.06 17.60
CA LEU A 38 2.19 -4.14 18.54
C LEU A 38 2.97 -2.84 18.54
N LEU A 39 2.31 -1.78 18.08
CA LEU A 39 2.83 -0.43 18.06
C LEU A 39 2.59 0.26 19.40
N ASN A 40 3.61 0.99 19.84
CA ASN A 40 3.52 1.92 20.95
C ASN A 40 4.26 3.21 20.58
N GLY A 41 3.85 4.32 21.18
CA GLY A 41 4.47 5.62 21.02
C GLY A 41 3.52 6.66 20.41
N GLY A 42 4.10 7.64 19.73
CA GLY A 42 3.34 8.74 19.16
C GLY A 42 4.06 9.50 18.08
N GLN A 43 3.27 10.31 17.37
CA GLN A 43 3.70 11.12 16.25
C GLN A 43 3.09 12.51 16.41
N GLU A 44 3.89 13.56 16.33
CA GLU A 44 3.41 14.95 16.36
C GLU A 44 4.09 15.73 15.23
N SER A 45 3.29 16.35 14.38
CA SER A 45 3.81 17.17 13.29
C SER A 45 3.03 18.46 13.15
N LYS A 46 3.76 19.54 12.86
CA LYS A 46 3.20 20.79 12.35
C LYS A 46 3.49 20.86 10.86
N ILE A 47 2.44 20.82 10.06
CA ILE A 47 2.52 20.62 8.63
C ILE A 47 1.95 21.87 7.95
N HIS A 48 2.79 22.56 7.19
CA HIS A 48 2.31 23.58 6.27
C HIS A 48 1.98 22.90 4.94
N TYR A 49 0.69 22.87 4.61
CA TYR A 49 0.16 22.24 3.42
C TYR A 49 -0.20 23.29 2.37
N THR A 50 0.19 23.02 1.14
CA THR A 50 -0.21 23.81 -0.02
C THR A 50 -0.72 22.89 -1.12
N MET A 51 -1.85 23.23 -1.72
CA MET A 51 -2.33 22.58 -2.95
C MET A 51 -2.63 23.63 -4.00
N THR A 52 -2.06 23.46 -5.17
CA THR A 52 -2.33 24.32 -6.33
C THR A 52 -3.05 23.52 -7.41
N HIS A 53 -4.13 24.09 -7.93
CA HIS A 53 -4.78 23.61 -9.15
C HIS A 53 -4.53 24.59 -10.28
N GLU A 54 -4.07 24.09 -11.41
CA GLU A 54 -3.97 24.86 -12.66
C GLU A 54 -4.95 24.26 -13.66
N VAL A 55 -6.04 24.97 -13.95
CA VAL A 55 -7.05 24.57 -14.93
C VAL A 55 -6.83 25.34 -16.22
N GLN A 56 -6.63 24.62 -17.33
CA GLN A 56 -6.68 25.20 -18.67
C GLN A 56 -8.07 24.97 -19.26
N PRO A 57 -8.92 26.01 -19.40
CA PRO A 57 -10.23 25.84 -20.01
C PRO A 57 -10.11 25.37 -21.47
N SER A 58 -11.00 24.48 -21.88
CA SER A 58 -11.13 24.15 -23.30
C SER A 58 -11.72 25.32 -24.09
N PRO A 59 -11.40 25.48 -25.40
CA PRO A 59 -12.09 26.43 -26.25
C PRO A 59 -13.60 26.22 -26.17
N ASN A 60 -14.37 27.29 -25.99
CA ASN A 60 -15.84 27.28 -25.83
C ASN A 60 -16.36 26.83 -24.46
N THR A 61 -15.51 26.70 -23.43
CA THR A 61 -15.98 26.57 -22.04
C THR A 61 -16.84 27.78 -21.68
N LYS A 62 -18.11 27.54 -21.32
CA LYS A 62 -19.09 28.59 -21.00
C LYS A 62 -19.14 28.89 -19.51
N LYS A 63 -18.97 27.86 -18.69
CA LYS A 63 -18.93 27.96 -17.24
C LYS A 63 -17.95 26.92 -16.73
N LEU A 64 -17.05 27.31 -15.83
CA LEU A 64 -16.18 26.42 -15.07
C LEU A 64 -16.57 26.53 -13.60
N ILE A 65 -16.75 25.40 -12.94
CA ILE A 65 -17.13 25.32 -11.53
C ILE A 65 -16.15 24.39 -10.83
N LEU A 66 -15.53 24.87 -9.75
CA LEU A 66 -14.64 24.09 -8.90
C LEU A 66 -15.18 24.07 -7.47
N ASN A 67 -15.09 22.91 -6.83
CA ASN A 67 -15.44 22.78 -5.42
C ASN A 67 -14.20 22.42 -4.59
N TYR A 68 -14.17 22.95 -3.37
CA TYR A 68 -13.15 22.72 -2.35
C TYR A 68 -13.83 22.47 -1.01
N VAL A 69 -13.23 21.66 -0.16
CA VAL A 69 -13.74 21.44 1.19
C VAL A 69 -12.81 22.10 2.19
N ILE A 70 -13.36 22.85 3.15
CA ILE A 70 -12.61 23.39 4.27
C ILE A 70 -12.35 22.25 5.25
N PRO A 71 -11.10 21.78 5.42
CA PRO A 71 -10.80 20.67 6.31
C PRO A 71 -11.16 21.04 7.75
N LYS A 72 -11.81 20.11 8.47
CA LYS A 72 -12.21 20.32 9.86
C LYS A 72 -11.20 19.73 10.84
N SER A 73 -11.05 20.38 11.98
CA SER A 73 -10.39 19.78 13.14
C SER A 73 -11.17 18.55 13.60
N PHE A 74 -10.44 17.52 14.04
CA PHE A 74 -10.98 16.22 14.41
C PHE A 74 -10.19 15.65 15.60
N ASP A 75 -10.88 14.99 16.51
CA ASP A 75 -10.30 14.43 17.73
C ASP A 75 -10.85 13.01 17.94
N SER A 76 -9.95 12.06 18.18
CA SER A 76 -10.24 10.66 18.45
C SER A 76 -9.19 10.11 19.42
N CYS A 77 -9.42 8.90 19.94
CA CYS A 77 -8.49 8.29 20.88
C CYS A 77 -7.10 7.97 20.30
N THR A 78 -6.97 7.86 18.97
CA THR A 78 -5.70 7.51 18.30
C THR A 78 -5.14 8.63 17.42
N TYR A 79 -5.97 9.55 16.95
CA TYR A 79 -5.59 10.59 15.98
C TYR A 79 -6.30 11.91 16.29
N LYS A 80 -5.54 13.01 16.19
CA LYS A 80 -6.02 14.38 16.34
C LYS A 80 -5.46 15.25 15.23
N GLN A 81 -6.33 16.04 14.61
CA GLN A 81 -5.99 17.07 13.64
C GLN A 81 -6.57 18.40 14.10
N THR A 82 -5.74 19.44 14.15
CA THR A 82 -6.19 20.83 14.28
C THR A 82 -5.83 21.58 13.01
N ILE A 83 -6.82 22.21 12.37
CA ILE A 83 -6.62 23.05 11.19
C ILE A 83 -6.53 24.51 11.60
N GLU A 84 -5.43 25.15 11.21
CA GLU A 84 -5.15 26.57 11.42
C GLU A 84 -4.89 27.24 10.06
N GLN A 85 -5.13 28.55 9.97
CA GLN A 85 -4.70 29.38 8.84
C GLN A 85 -5.16 28.85 7.47
N PHE A 86 -6.38 28.31 7.38
CA PHE A 86 -6.94 27.92 6.10
C PHE A 86 -7.20 29.16 5.23
N ASP A 87 -6.62 29.15 4.04
CA ASP A 87 -6.76 30.19 3.04
C ASP A 87 -6.91 29.55 1.64
N LEU A 88 -7.69 30.20 0.78
CA LEU A 88 -7.98 29.74 -0.57
C LEU A 88 -7.96 30.93 -1.52
N ASP A 89 -6.87 31.02 -2.27
CA ASP A 89 -6.58 32.05 -3.25
C ASP A 89 -7.00 31.64 -4.66
N PHE A 90 -7.30 32.65 -5.49
CA PHE A 90 -7.72 32.46 -6.89
C PHE A 90 -7.02 33.45 -7.83
N SER A 91 -6.62 32.98 -9.00
CA SER A 91 -6.08 33.81 -10.08
C SER A 91 -6.50 33.27 -11.45
N PRO A 92 -7.33 33.99 -12.24
CA PRO A 92 -8.00 35.24 -11.88
C PRO A 92 -9.08 35.03 -10.79
N PRO A 93 -9.57 36.11 -10.15
CA PRO A 93 -10.70 36.03 -9.23
C PRO A 93 -11.93 35.37 -9.88
N PRO A 94 -12.72 34.58 -9.14
CA PRO A 94 -13.94 33.97 -9.66
C PRO A 94 -15.07 34.99 -9.83
N ASP A 95 -15.93 34.76 -10.81
CA ASP A 95 -17.15 35.54 -11.04
C ASP A 95 -18.23 35.25 -9.98
N GLY A 96 -18.20 34.05 -9.39
CA GLY A 96 -19.09 33.64 -8.31
C GLY A 96 -18.38 32.80 -7.25
N ARG A 97 -18.72 33.04 -5.98
CA ARG A 97 -18.27 32.24 -4.84
C ARG A 97 -19.44 32.02 -3.89
N SER A 98 -19.67 30.78 -3.50
CA SER A 98 -20.64 30.42 -2.47
C SER A 98 -20.03 29.40 -1.51
N GLN A 99 -20.61 29.29 -0.32
CA GLN A 99 -20.22 28.30 0.68
C GLN A 99 -21.49 27.68 1.26
N PHE A 100 -21.48 26.36 1.41
CA PHE A 100 -22.58 25.61 2.00
C PHE A 100 -22.05 24.46 2.86
N VAL A 101 -22.91 23.92 3.71
CA VAL A 101 -22.64 22.71 4.49
C VAL A 101 -23.50 21.60 3.91
N ASP A 102 -22.91 20.49 3.51
CA ASP A 102 -23.66 19.34 3.02
C ASP A 102 -24.38 18.61 4.19
N HIS A 103 -25.15 17.57 3.87
CA HIS A 103 -25.87 16.79 4.89
C HIS A 103 -24.94 15.98 5.81
N ARG A 104 -23.64 15.88 5.50
CA ARG A 104 -22.60 15.23 6.32
C ARG A 104 -21.87 16.21 7.24
N GLY A 105 -22.11 17.51 7.09
CA GLY A 105 -21.41 18.54 7.82
C GLY A 105 -20.10 18.96 7.18
N ASN A 106 -19.79 18.56 5.94
CA ASN A 106 -18.62 19.05 5.21
C ASN A 106 -18.89 20.49 4.78
N GLU A 107 -17.92 21.39 5.01
CA GLU A 107 -18.01 22.78 4.57
C GLU A 107 -17.41 22.92 3.18
N VAL A 108 -18.26 23.19 2.19
CA VAL A 108 -17.90 23.21 0.77
C VAL A 108 -17.88 24.66 0.28
N ILE A 109 -16.80 25.05 -0.40
CA ILE A 109 -16.68 26.29 -1.16
C ILE A 109 -16.86 25.94 -2.63
N GLU A 110 -17.86 26.54 -3.28
CA GLU A 110 -18.08 26.46 -4.73
C GLU A 110 -17.65 27.79 -5.36
N VAL A 111 -16.82 27.71 -6.40
CA VAL A 111 -16.36 28.86 -7.18
C VAL A 111 -16.63 28.69 -8.66
N ILE A 112 -16.95 29.79 -9.32
CA ILE A 112 -17.47 29.83 -10.68
C ILE A 112 -16.69 30.86 -11.49
N TRP A 113 -16.26 30.47 -12.69
CA TRP A 113 -15.82 31.38 -13.75
C TRP A 113 -16.75 31.27 -14.95
N GLU A 114 -17.26 32.40 -15.42
CA GLU A 114 -18.13 32.52 -16.58
C GLU A 114 -17.28 32.82 -17.83
N SER A 115 -17.34 31.92 -18.80
CA SER A 115 -16.60 31.97 -20.06
C SER A 115 -15.08 32.22 -19.90
N PRO A 116 -14.37 31.44 -19.07
CA PRO A 116 -12.95 31.65 -18.81
C PRO A 116 -12.12 31.48 -20.08
N ARG A 117 -11.26 32.47 -20.37
CA ARG A 117 -10.39 32.51 -21.56
C ARG A 117 -8.91 32.29 -21.26
N THR A 118 -8.53 32.39 -20.00
CA THR A 118 -7.17 32.18 -19.49
C THR A 118 -7.18 31.02 -18.51
N SER A 119 -5.99 30.51 -18.19
CA SER A 119 -5.81 29.52 -17.13
C SER A 119 -6.37 30.05 -15.81
N VAL A 120 -6.97 29.16 -15.03
CA VAL A 120 -7.44 29.43 -13.67
C VAL A 120 -6.54 28.69 -12.71
N SER A 121 -5.85 29.44 -11.87
CA SER A 121 -5.04 28.94 -10.77
C SER A 121 -5.80 29.10 -9.45
N THR A 122 -5.84 28.05 -8.65
CA THR A 122 -6.34 28.13 -7.26
C THR A 122 -5.29 27.60 -6.32
N LYS A 123 -5.11 28.23 -5.16
CA LYS A 123 -4.12 27.80 -4.17
C LYS A 123 -4.75 27.71 -2.79
N ILE A 124 -4.74 26.51 -2.23
CA ILE A 124 -5.07 26.25 -0.83
C ILE A 124 -3.79 26.35 -0.01
N ASN A 125 -3.83 27.08 1.10
CA ASN A 125 -2.82 27.04 2.15
C ASN A 125 -3.50 26.69 3.47
N LEU A 126 -2.90 25.81 4.26
CA LEU A 126 -3.32 25.57 5.64
C LEU A 126 -2.15 25.09 6.49
N VAL A 127 -2.30 25.21 7.80
CA VAL A 127 -1.45 24.56 8.79
C VAL A 127 -2.23 23.47 9.48
N ALA A 128 -1.76 22.22 9.37
CA ALA A 128 -2.31 21.08 10.08
C ALA A 128 -1.39 20.70 11.25
N LEU A 129 -1.93 20.73 12.47
CA LEU A 129 -1.29 20.17 13.64
C LEU A 129 -1.84 18.76 13.85
N ASN A 130 -1.06 17.76 13.46
CA ASN A 130 -1.47 16.37 13.52
C ASN A 130 -0.73 15.65 14.64
N SER A 131 -1.48 14.96 15.50
CA SER A 131 -0.96 14.14 16.59
C SER A 131 -1.58 12.75 16.54
N VAL A 132 -0.75 11.73 16.75
CA VAL A 132 -1.15 10.32 16.88
C VAL A 132 -0.56 9.79 18.17
N ILE A 133 -1.38 9.12 18.96
CA ILE A 133 -0.97 8.49 20.22
C ILE A 133 -1.44 7.03 20.18
N LEU A 134 -0.50 6.10 20.10
CA LEU A 134 -0.77 4.67 20.07
C LEU A 134 -0.53 4.05 21.46
N LYS A 135 -1.30 4.51 22.44
CA LYS A 135 -1.41 3.84 23.75
C LYS A 135 -2.38 2.66 23.65
N PRO A 136 -2.39 1.76 24.64
CA PRO A 136 -3.41 0.72 24.71
C PRO A 136 -4.82 1.32 24.56
N ILE A 137 -5.58 0.85 23.57
CA ILE A 137 -6.97 1.24 23.38
C ILE A 137 -7.81 0.46 24.40
N GLU A 138 -8.46 1.18 25.30
CA GLU A 138 -9.38 0.61 26.29
C GLU A 138 -10.82 0.69 25.76
N THR A 139 -11.40 -0.45 25.39
CA THR A 139 -12.80 -0.52 24.93
C THR A 139 -13.47 -1.81 25.36
N ASN A 140 -14.71 -1.69 25.83
CA ASN A 140 -15.57 -2.82 26.18
C ASN A 140 -16.89 -2.81 25.39
N ALA A 141 -16.92 -2.07 24.26
CA ALA A 141 -18.07 -2.04 23.36
C ALA A 141 -18.51 -3.47 23.01
N PRO A 142 -19.75 -3.89 23.37
CA PRO A 142 -20.20 -5.25 23.14
C PRO A 142 -20.44 -5.52 21.66
N PHE A 143 -20.29 -6.78 21.24
CA PHE A 143 -20.70 -7.24 19.91
C PHE A 143 -21.58 -8.49 20.02
N PRO A 144 -22.73 -8.56 19.31
CA PRO A 144 -23.29 -7.54 18.42
C PRO A 144 -23.65 -6.24 19.14
N THR A 145 -23.54 -5.10 18.44
CA THR A 145 -23.82 -3.78 19.02
C THR A 145 -25.30 -3.69 19.40
N SER A 146 -25.59 -3.33 20.66
CA SER A 146 -26.96 -3.40 21.21
C SER A 146 -27.93 -2.41 20.58
N GLU A 147 -27.52 -1.13 20.40
CA GLU A 147 -28.29 -0.12 19.67
C GLU A 147 -27.35 0.92 19.04
N VAL A 148 -27.63 1.30 17.79
CA VAL A 148 -26.95 2.38 17.08
C VAL A 148 -27.83 3.64 17.12
N PRO A 149 -27.33 4.78 17.64
CA PRO A 149 -28.05 6.04 17.65
C PRO A 149 -28.65 6.42 16.30
N ASP A 150 -29.82 7.06 16.27
CA ASP A 150 -30.50 7.46 15.03
C ASP A 150 -29.60 8.33 14.13
N THR A 151 -28.77 9.18 14.73
CA THR A 151 -27.79 10.02 14.03
C THR A 151 -26.72 9.23 13.28
N LEU A 152 -26.55 7.94 13.60
CA LEU A 152 -25.54 7.06 13.02
C LEU A 152 -26.13 5.99 12.10
N LYS A 153 -27.46 5.81 12.07
CA LYS A 153 -28.13 4.85 11.18
C LYS A 153 -27.82 5.08 9.72
N ASP A 154 -27.52 6.32 9.34
CA ASP A 154 -27.15 6.64 7.97
C ASP A 154 -25.82 6.00 7.54
N TYR A 155 -24.88 5.85 8.48
CA TYR A 155 -23.59 5.17 8.28
C TYR A 155 -23.68 3.64 8.33
N LEU A 156 -24.90 3.10 8.40
CA LEU A 156 -25.22 1.69 8.18
C LEU A 156 -25.87 1.46 6.81
N LYS A 157 -26.11 2.51 6.00
CA LYS A 157 -26.82 2.35 4.72
C LYS A 157 -25.99 1.63 3.66
N ASN A 158 -26.72 0.93 2.81
CA ASN A 158 -26.21 0.25 1.64
C ASN A 158 -26.06 1.27 0.51
N THR A 159 -24.97 1.19 -0.23
CA THR A 159 -24.78 2.00 -1.44
C THR A 159 -24.23 1.15 -2.58
N PRO A 160 -24.23 1.64 -3.84
CA PRO A 160 -23.62 0.90 -4.94
C PRO A 160 -22.13 0.61 -4.73
N GLN A 161 -21.38 1.49 -4.04
CA GLN A 161 -19.97 1.27 -3.73
C GLN A 161 -19.78 0.39 -2.48
N VAL A 162 -20.72 0.42 -1.55
CA VAL A 162 -20.68 -0.31 -0.27
C VAL A 162 -21.91 -1.23 -0.16
N ASP A 163 -21.96 -2.25 -1.02
CA ASP A 163 -23.09 -3.17 -1.10
C ASP A 163 -23.00 -4.30 -0.06
N PHE A 164 -23.36 -4.00 1.18
CA PHE A 164 -23.40 -4.99 2.26
C PHE A 164 -24.59 -5.97 2.14
N ASN A 165 -25.61 -5.64 1.36
CA ASN A 165 -26.79 -6.50 1.14
C ASN A 165 -26.47 -7.73 0.28
N ASN A 166 -25.32 -7.74 -0.40
CA ASN A 166 -24.88 -8.89 -1.14
C ASN A 166 -24.72 -10.13 -0.22
N PRO A 167 -25.35 -11.29 -0.54
CA PRO A 167 -25.30 -12.47 0.32
C PRO A 167 -23.90 -13.00 0.62
N GLN A 168 -22.94 -12.81 -0.30
CA GLN A 168 -21.55 -13.24 -0.10
C GLN A 168 -20.82 -12.36 0.92
N ILE A 169 -20.98 -11.04 0.81
CA ILE A 169 -20.42 -10.07 1.78
C ILE A 169 -21.05 -10.29 3.15
N LEU A 170 -22.39 -10.41 3.22
CA LEU A 170 -23.09 -10.68 4.47
C LEU A 170 -22.68 -12.01 5.11
N GLY A 171 -22.55 -13.06 4.31
CA GLY A 171 -22.09 -14.37 4.75
C GLY A 171 -20.67 -14.32 5.30
N LYS A 172 -19.75 -13.66 4.58
CA LYS A 172 -18.37 -13.49 5.02
C LYS A 172 -18.27 -12.66 6.31
N ALA A 173 -19.00 -11.55 6.40
CA ALA A 173 -18.99 -10.71 7.59
C ALA A 173 -19.45 -11.47 8.85
N ARG A 174 -20.51 -12.27 8.73
CA ARG A 174 -20.99 -13.15 9.81
C ARG A 174 -19.99 -14.24 10.17
N GLU A 175 -19.35 -14.87 9.17
CA GLU A 175 -18.30 -15.86 9.39
C GLU A 175 -17.11 -15.27 10.17
N LEU A 176 -16.61 -14.11 9.72
CA LEU A 176 -15.47 -13.44 10.34
C LEU A 176 -15.76 -13.04 11.78
N THR A 177 -16.99 -12.65 12.09
CA THR A 177 -17.36 -12.08 13.40
C THR A 177 -18.10 -13.05 14.33
N ALA A 178 -18.31 -14.31 13.92
CA ALA A 178 -19.16 -15.27 14.64
C ALA A 178 -18.76 -15.51 16.12
N SER A 179 -17.46 -15.43 16.43
CA SER A 179 -16.93 -15.64 17.78
C SER A 179 -16.57 -14.34 18.51
N ALA A 180 -16.78 -13.18 17.89
CA ALA A 180 -16.41 -11.90 18.47
C ALA A 180 -17.36 -11.55 19.62
N LYS A 181 -16.79 -11.12 20.75
CA LYS A 181 -17.55 -10.67 21.94
C LYS A 181 -17.56 -9.16 22.08
N THR A 182 -16.57 -8.49 21.49
CA THR A 182 -16.42 -7.04 21.51
C THR A 182 -16.40 -6.51 20.10
N GLN A 183 -16.85 -5.27 19.92
CA GLN A 183 -16.90 -4.63 18.60
C GLN A 183 -15.48 -4.47 18.04
N PHE A 184 -14.48 -4.23 18.89
CA PHE A 184 -13.10 -4.13 18.46
C PHE A 184 -12.58 -5.46 17.91
N ASP A 185 -12.88 -6.60 18.55
CA ASP A 185 -12.51 -7.93 18.03
C ASP A 185 -13.16 -8.18 16.66
N ALA A 186 -14.42 -7.76 16.46
CA ALA A 186 -15.09 -7.84 15.17
C ALA A 186 -14.41 -6.94 14.09
N VAL A 187 -14.10 -5.69 14.41
CA VAL A 187 -13.41 -4.74 13.52
C VAL A 187 -12.02 -5.26 13.14
N GLN A 188 -11.23 -5.72 14.10
CA GLN A 188 -9.91 -6.26 13.86
C GLN A 188 -9.97 -7.48 12.94
N ARG A 189 -10.89 -8.43 13.19
CA ARG A 189 -11.08 -9.61 12.32
C ARG A 189 -11.38 -9.25 10.87
N ILE A 190 -12.27 -8.27 10.68
CA ILE A 190 -12.66 -7.80 9.35
C ILE A 190 -11.47 -7.13 8.66
N LEU A 191 -10.87 -6.12 9.30
CA LEU A 191 -9.77 -5.36 8.70
C LEU A 191 -8.60 -6.25 8.35
N THR A 192 -8.25 -7.18 9.23
CA THR A 192 -7.13 -8.04 8.91
C THR A 192 -7.44 -9.09 7.85
N TRP A 193 -8.69 -9.57 7.76
CA TRP A 193 -9.09 -10.35 6.59
C TRP A 193 -8.95 -9.54 5.30
N VAL A 194 -9.38 -8.27 5.29
CA VAL A 194 -9.24 -7.39 4.11
C VAL A 194 -7.78 -7.19 3.73
N VAL A 195 -6.92 -6.83 4.69
CA VAL A 195 -5.47 -6.64 4.47
C VAL A 195 -4.83 -7.90 3.88
N ASP A 196 -5.16 -9.08 4.41
CA ASP A 196 -4.58 -10.36 3.97
C ASP A 196 -5.07 -10.83 2.60
N HIS A 197 -6.27 -10.42 2.17
CA HIS A 197 -6.92 -10.94 0.96
C HIS A 197 -6.87 -9.95 -0.22
N MET A 198 -6.54 -8.69 0.05
CA MET A 198 -6.49 -7.64 -0.96
C MET A 198 -5.07 -7.38 -1.43
N HIS A 199 -4.93 -7.22 -2.75
CA HIS A 199 -3.70 -6.81 -3.41
C HIS A 199 -3.88 -5.44 -4.06
N PHE A 200 -2.95 -4.53 -3.78
CA PHE A 200 -2.96 -3.21 -4.39
C PHE A 200 -2.77 -3.30 -5.90
N ILE A 201 -3.65 -2.65 -6.65
CA ILE A 201 -3.48 -2.40 -8.08
C ILE A 201 -3.70 -0.91 -8.37
N VAL A 202 -2.96 -0.42 -9.36
CA VAL A 202 -2.95 1.00 -9.75
C VAL A 202 -4.30 1.41 -10.34
N ASN A 203 -4.83 0.64 -11.30
CA ASN A 203 -6.09 0.93 -11.98
C ASN A 203 -7.06 -0.26 -11.86
N PRO A 204 -7.91 -0.30 -10.82
CA PRO A 204 -9.02 -1.24 -10.72
C PRO A 204 -10.03 -1.06 -11.85
N ASP A 205 -10.68 -2.14 -12.28
CA ASP A 205 -11.76 -2.05 -13.28
C ASP A 205 -13.04 -1.46 -12.66
N GLN A 206 -13.25 -1.72 -11.37
CA GLN A 206 -14.38 -1.23 -10.59
C GLN A 206 -13.94 -0.87 -9.16
N TYR A 207 -14.63 0.09 -8.55
CA TYR A 207 -14.27 0.66 -7.26
C TYR A 207 -15.18 0.22 -6.10
N ASP A 208 -16.19 -0.63 -6.36
CA ASP A 208 -17.11 -1.12 -5.33
C ASP A 208 -16.55 -2.28 -4.50
N ALA A 209 -17.20 -2.53 -3.37
CA ALA A 209 -16.84 -3.60 -2.43
C ALA A 209 -16.93 -5.01 -3.05
N MET A 210 -17.86 -5.25 -3.99
CA MET A 210 -18.06 -6.59 -4.54
C MET A 210 -16.94 -6.97 -5.49
N TYR A 211 -16.50 -6.05 -6.36
CA TYR A 211 -15.30 -6.24 -7.18
C TYR A 211 -14.10 -6.65 -6.33
N SER A 212 -13.87 -5.93 -5.22
CA SER A 212 -12.78 -6.20 -4.30
C SER A 212 -12.89 -7.57 -3.64
N TYR A 213 -14.10 -7.94 -3.22
CA TYR A 213 -14.38 -9.25 -2.63
C TYR A 213 -14.11 -10.41 -3.60
N GLU A 214 -14.50 -10.28 -4.88
CA GLU A 214 -14.35 -11.35 -5.88
C GLU A 214 -12.92 -11.48 -6.38
N THR A 215 -12.24 -10.36 -6.59
CA THR A 215 -10.93 -10.33 -7.24
C THR A 215 -9.77 -10.36 -6.25
N GLY A 216 -10.00 -9.94 -4.99
CA GLY A 216 -8.93 -9.66 -4.03
C GLY A 216 -8.01 -8.54 -4.50
N ARG A 217 -8.53 -7.57 -5.26
CA ARG A 217 -7.74 -6.49 -5.88
C ARG A 217 -8.42 -5.13 -5.69
N GLY A 218 -7.62 -4.07 -5.59
CA GLY A 218 -8.13 -2.71 -5.60
C GLY A 218 -7.12 -1.66 -5.14
N ASN A 219 -7.55 -0.40 -5.10
CA ASN A 219 -6.81 0.72 -4.51
C ASN A 219 -7.49 1.21 -3.22
N CYS A 220 -7.10 2.38 -2.69
CA CYS A 220 -7.55 2.87 -1.39
C CYS A 220 -9.07 2.96 -1.23
N GLN A 221 -9.78 3.23 -2.33
CA GLN A 221 -11.25 3.26 -2.36
C GLN A 221 -11.81 1.85 -2.17
N ASN A 222 -11.32 0.87 -2.92
CA ASN A 222 -11.71 -0.54 -2.81
C ASN A 222 -11.47 -1.12 -1.41
N TYR A 223 -10.28 -0.88 -0.82
CA TYR A 223 -9.97 -1.31 0.55
C TYR A 223 -10.97 -0.71 1.56
N SER A 224 -11.29 0.58 1.40
CA SER A 224 -12.22 1.30 2.27
C SER A 224 -13.66 0.82 2.11
N HIS A 225 -14.13 0.64 0.87
CA HIS A 225 -15.47 0.17 0.55
C HIS A 225 -15.72 -1.27 1.00
N LEU A 226 -14.78 -2.19 0.76
CA LEU A 226 -14.88 -3.58 1.23
C LEU A 226 -14.91 -3.65 2.76
N SER A 227 -14.04 -2.90 3.43
CA SER A 227 -14.02 -2.81 4.90
C SER A 227 -15.35 -2.27 5.44
N ALA A 228 -15.86 -1.20 4.86
CA ALA A 228 -17.16 -0.63 5.24
C ALA A 228 -18.32 -1.59 4.97
N ALA A 229 -18.32 -2.31 3.85
CA ALA A 229 -19.40 -3.24 3.51
C ALA A 229 -19.46 -4.42 4.50
N LEU A 230 -18.30 -5.03 4.81
CA LEU A 230 -18.22 -6.12 5.79
C LEU A 230 -18.64 -5.67 7.20
N MET A 231 -18.26 -4.46 7.62
CA MET A 231 -18.64 -3.93 8.93
C MET A 231 -20.13 -3.56 9.01
N ARG A 232 -20.66 -2.85 8.00
CA ARG A 232 -22.08 -2.48 7.95
C ARG A 232 -22.99 -3.70 7.87
N ALA A 233 -22.56 -4.78 7.21
CA ALA A 233 -23.28 -6.06 7.14
C ALA A 233 -23.58 -6.68 8.53
N VAL A 234 -22.78 -6.34 9.55
CA VAL A 234 -22.93 -6.83 10.93
C VAL A 234 -23.29 -5.71 11.91
N GLY A 235 -23.80 -4.58 11.41
CA GLY A 235 -24.36 -3.51 12.23
C GLY A 235 -23.34 -2.54 12.81
N ILE A 236 -22.10 -2.52 12.31
CA ILE A 236 -21.05 -1.59 12.76
C ILE A 236 -21.09 -0.33 11.88
N PRO A 237 -21.34 0.87 12.43
CA PRO A 237 -21.37 2.10 11.63
C PRO A 237 -19.97 2.49 11.17
N VAL A 238 -19.84 2.75 9.87
CA VAL A 238 -18.58 3.14 9.24
C VAL A 238 -18.83 4.33 8.33
N ARG A 239 -17.94 5.32 8.34
CA ARG A 239 -17.93 6.38 7.32
C ARG A 239 -16.64 6.32 6.51
N ILE A 240 -16.75 6.67 5.24
CA ILE A 240 -15.60 6.84 4.36
C ILE A 240 -15.06 8.26 4.55
N VAL A 241 -13.74 8.36 4.59
CA VAL A 241 -13.02 9.60 4.70
C VAL A 241 -12.19 9.78 3.44
N ASN A 242 -12.26 10.96 2.85
CA ASN A 242 -11.35 11.39 1.80
C ASN A 242 -10.46 12.50 2.33
N GLY A 243 -9.20 12.44 1.93
CA GLY A 243 -8.21 13.43 2.29
C GLY A 243 -6.90 13.21 1.56
N ILE A 244 -5.80 13.60 2.19
CA ILE A 244 -4.47 13.60 1.58
C ILE A 244 -3.50 12.82 2.44
N THR A 245 -2.68 11.98 1.82
CA THR A 245 -1.49 11.38 2.45
C THR A 245 -0.25 12.18 2.06
N LEU A 246 0.76 12.20 2.93
CA LEU A 246 1.99 12.97 2.73
C LEU A 246 3.20 12.06 2.57
N LYS A 247 4.16 12.47 1.73
CA LYS A 247 5.33 11.65 1.35
C LYS A 247 6.46 11.59 2.39
N GLN A 248 6.39 12.37 3.46
CA GLN A 248 7.42 12.41 4.50
C GLN A 248 7.49 11.05 5.21
N PRO A 249 8.57 10.28 5.06
CA PRO A 249 8.67 8.97 5.70
C PRO A 249 8.76 9.11 7.22
N TYR A 250 8.54 8.00 7.92
CA TYR A 250 8.81 7.89 9.34
C TYR A 250 9.30 6.49 9.70
N ASP A 251 10.12 6.41 10.74
CA ASP A 251 10.72 5.16 11.19
C ASP A 251 9.97 4.60 12.40
N ILE A 252 9.81 3.29 12.41
CA ILE A 252 9.34 2.50 13.54
C ILE A 252 10.52 1.62 13.99
N GLN A 253 10.91 1.75 15.25
CA GLN A 253 11.94 0.89 15.83
C GLN A 253 11.36 -0.51 16.04
N THR A 254 12.04 -1.51 15.50
CA THR A 254 11.72 -2.93 15.72
C THR A 254 12.84 -3.54 16.55
N GLY A 255 12.57 -4.60 17.31
CA GLY A 255 13.55 -5.17 18.26
C GLY A 255 14.93 -5.48 17.67
N ASP A 256 15.03 -5.78 16.37
CA ASP A 256 16.25 -6.12 15.64
C ASP A 256 16.55 -5.22 14.42
N GLY A 257 15.80 -4.13 14.21
CA GLY A 257 16.01 -3.25 13.04
C GLY A 257 15.07 -2.04 12.97
N ILE A 258 14.95 -1.46 11.78
CA ILE A 258 14.06 -0.31 11.53
C ILE A 258 13.09 -0.67 10.40
N LEU A 259 11.80 -0.40 10.63
CA LEU A 259 10.76 -0.41 9.60
C LEU A 259 10.44 1.03 9.21
N THR A 260 10.76 1.42 7.98
CA THR A 260 10.43 2.74 7.46
C THR A 260 9.08 2.69 6.75
N MET A 261 8.15 3.53 7.22
CA MET A 261 6.84 3.75 6.64
C MET A 261 6.89 4.92 5.66
N LYS A 262 6.25 4.75 4.50
CA LYS A 262 6.17 5.79 3.47
C LYS A 262 4.89 5.64 2.67
N MET A 263 4.28 6.78 2.36
CA MET A 263 3.15 6.86 1.43
C MET A 263 3.49 7.81 0.28
N ALA A 264 2.69 7.77 -0.79
CA ALA A 264 2.79 8.82 -1.79
C ALA A 264 2.03 10.05 -1.30
N GLN A 265 2.40 11.19 -1.87
CA GLN A 265 1.71 12.44 -1.61
C GLN A 265 0.59 12.61 -2.62
N SER A 266 -0.64 12.27 -2.24
CA SER A 266 -1.81 12.34 -3.11
C SER A 266 -3.09 12.22 -2.30
N ARG A 267 -4.22 12.29 -3.00
CA ARG A 267 -5.54 11.97 -2.48
C ARG A 267 -5.60 10.51 -2.05
N HIS A 268 -6.24 10.27 -0.92
CA HIS A 268 -6.36 8.95 -0.32
C HIS A 268 -7.73 8.78 0.33
N SER A 269 -8.21 7.55 0.35
CA SER A 269 -9.48 7.16 0.98
C SER A 269 -9.23 6.15 2.08
N TRP A 270 -9.86 6.34 3.24
CA TRP A 270 -9.78 5.44 4.40
C TRP A 270 -11.12 5.42 5.14
N ILE A 271 -11.19 4.71 6.28
CA ILE A 271 -12.42 4.56 7.05
C ILE A 271 -12.31 5.15 8.45
N GLU A 272 -13.44 5.58 8.98
CA GLU A 272 -13.64 5.82 10.40
C GLU A 272 -14.76 4.92 10.90
N VAL A 273 -14.54 4.23 12.02
CA VAL A 273 -15.47 3.29 12.62
C VAL A 273 -15.99 3.85 13.93
N TYR A 274 -17.30 3.83 14.13
CA TYR A 274 -17.89 4.34 15.37
C TYR A 274 -17.95 3.26 16.45
N PHE A 275 -17.34 3.52 17.60
CA PHE A 275 -17.48 2.71 18.82
C PHE A 275 -18.32 3.49 19.85
N PRO A 276 -19.25 2.84 20.57
CA PRO A 276 -20.04 3.50 21.61
C PRO A 276 -19.22 4.20 22.70
N ASP A 277 -18.06 3.67 23.06
CA ASP A 277 -17.19 4.17 24.12
C ASP A 277 -15.97 4.98 23.61
N LEU A 278 -15.63 4.91 22.31
CA LEU A 278 -14.51 5.66 21.71
C LEU A 278 -14.92 6.71 20.67
N SER A 279 -16.20 6.77 20.30
CA SER A 279 -16.69 7.54 19.15
C SER A 279 -16.02 7.11 17.83
N TRP A 280 -15.76 8.02 16.89
CA TRP A 280 -15.15 7.71 15.60
C TRP A 280 -13.64 7.46 15.74
N VAL A 281 -13.19 6.26 15.37
CA VAL A 281 -11.78 5.86 15.37
C VAL A 281 -11.34 5.60 13.92
N PRO A 282 -10.27 6.25 13.44
CA PRO A 282 -9.80 6.10 12.06
C PRO A 282 -8.90 4.87 11.86
N PHE A 283 -9.07 4.20 10.71
CA PHE A 283 -8.27 3.06 10.26
C PHE A 283 -7.96 3.20 8.76
N ASP A 284 -6.74 2.86 8.35
CA ASP A 284 -6.32 2.87 6.94
C ASP A 284 -6.02 1.44 6.44
N PRO A 285 -7.02 0.68 5.95
CA PRO A 285 -6.83 -0.71 5.55
C PRO A 285 -5.82 -0.93 4.42
N GLN A 286 -5.37 0.11 3.70
CA GLN A 286 -4.38 -0.04 2.61
C GLN A 286 -2.93 0.18 3.07
N GLY A 287 -2.68 1.21 3.89
CA GLY A 287 -1.32 1.70 4.17
C GLY A 287 -0.85 1.43 5.59
N SER A 288 -1.43 2.11 6.58
CA SER A 288 -1.08 1.93 8.00
C SER A 288 -1.93 0.89 8.75
N GLU A 289 -2.80 0.21 8.03
CA GLU A 289 -3.62 -0.93 8.45
C GLU A 289 -4.60 -0.58 9.59
N LEU A 290 -4.21 -0.80 10.85
CA LEU A 290 -5.10 -0.66 12.01
C LEU A 290 -5.01 0.70 12.71
N PHE A 291 -4.38 1.69 12.07
CA PHE A 291 -4.41 3.09 12.53
C PHE A 291 -4.27 4.04 11.34
N VAL A 292 -4.39 5.34 11.61
CA VAL A 292 -4.04 6.42 10.68
C VAL A 292 -2.86 7.21 11.25
N SER A 293 -1.80 7.37 10.46
CA SER A 293 -0.62 8.14 10.87
C SER A 293 -0.86 9.65 10.82
N ASN A 294 0.02 10.43 11.46
CA ASN A 294 -0.06 11.89 11.41
C ASN A 294 0.31 12.48 10.03
N ARG A 295 0.66 11.62 9.05
CA ARG A 295 0.88 11.97 7.63
C ARG A 295 -0.41 12.10 6.82
N PHE A 296 -1.58 12.01 7.46
CA PHE A 296 -2.88 12.11 6.82
C PHE A 296 -3.49 13.47 7.15
N ILE A 297 -4.00 14.17 6.14
CA ILE A 297 -4.84 15.35 6.31
C ILE A 297 -6.27 14.93 5.99
N ARG A 298 -7.13 14.93 7.00
CA ARG A 298 -8.55 14.61 6.90
C ARG A 298 -9.31 15.78 6.29
N VAL A 299 -10.04 15.56 5.20
CA VAL A 299 -10.74 16.65 4.46
C VAL A 299 -12.26 16.49 4.50
N GLU A 300 -12.79 15.36 4.04
CA GLU A 300 -14.21 15.17 3.73
C GLU A 300 -14.71 13.80 4.20
N VAL A 301 -15.97 13.69 4.65
CA VAL A 301 -16.57 12.40 5.07
C VAL A 301 -17.95 12.14 4.47
N GLY A 302 -18.26 10.86 4.24
CA GLY A 302 -19.53 10.41 3.66
C GLY A 302 -19.78 8.93 3.89
N ILE A 303 -20.89 8.41 3.37
CA ILE A 303 -21.17 6.96 3.43
C ILE A 303 -20.41 6.17 2.37
N ASP A 304 -19.94 6.82 1.31
CA ASP A 304 -19.07 6.26 0.27
C ASP A 304 -18.31 7.39 -0.45
N ASN A 305 -17.61 7.05 -1.54
CA ASN A 305 -16.88 8.04 -2.32
C ASN A 305 -17.76 8.92 -3.22
N HIS A 306 -19.03 8.59 -3.44
CA HIS A 306 -19.96 9.48 -4.14
C HIS A 306 -20.44 10.64 -3.26
N GLU A 307 -20.42 10.49 -1.94
CA GLU A 307 -20.69 11.59 -0.98
C GLU A 307 -19.42 12.31 -0.50
N THR A 308 -18.25 11.93 -0.99
CA THR A 308 -16.98 12.60 -0.66
C THR A 308 -16.27 13.08 -1.91
N GLU A 309 -17.03 13.61 -2.85
CA GLU A 309 -16.54 14.04 -4.16
C GLU A 309 -16.24 15.54 -4.22
N HIS A 310 -16.63 16.34 -3.22
CA HIS A 310 -16.58 17.80 -3.32
C HIS A 310 -15.16 18.34 -3.40
N ASP A 311 -14.21 17.80 -2.62
CA ASP A 311 -12.84 18.32 -2.67
C ASP A 311 -12.14 17.92 -3.97
N GLY A 312 -11.87 18.90 -4.84
CA GLY A 312 -11.26 18.72 -6.16
C GLY A 312 -12.26 18.41 -7.27
N LEU A 313 -13.57 18.57 -7.04
CA LEU A 313 -14.59 18.40 -8.09
C LEU A 313 -14.49 19.49 -9.15
N MET A 314 -14.39 19.10 -10.41
CA MET A 314 -14.43 20.03 -11.54
C MET A 314 -15.65 19.75 -12.42
N ARG A 315 -16.45 20.78 -12.65
CA ARG A 315 -17.60 20.76 -13.56
C ARG A 315 -17.47 21.87 -14.57
N TRP A 316 -17.94 21.64 -15.80
CA TRP A 316 -17.99 22.70 -16.81
C TRP A 316 -19.14 22.51 -17.78
N THR A 317 -19.55 23.63 -18.40
CA THR A 317 -20.44 23.61 -19.56
C THR A 317 -19.71 24.12 -20.79
N ARG A 318 -20.18 23.73 -21.96
CA ARG A 318 -19.61 24.10 -23.27
C ARG A 318 -20.73 24.42 -24.25
N LEU A 319 -20.38 25.02 -25.39
CA LEU A 319 -21.31 25.10 -26.51
C LEU A 319 -21.72 23.68 -26.94
N LYS A 320 -23.02 23.44 -27.06
CA LYS A 320 -23.54 22.12 -27.42
C LYS A 320 -22.92 21.65 -28.74
N GLY A 321 -22.35 20.44 -28.75
CA GLY A 321 -21.70 19.86 -29.93
C GLY A 321 -20.24 20.25 -30.15
N THR A 322 -19.62 21.08 -29.30
CA THR A 322 -18.17 21.32 -29.37
C THR A 322 -17.40 20.31 -28.53
N PRO A 323 -16.37 19.63 -29.08
CA PRO A 323 -15.50 18.76 -28.29
C PRO A 323 -14.57 19.60 -27.39
N GLY A 324 -14.19 19.06 -26.24
CA GLY A 324 -13.24 19.70 -25.32
C GLY A 324 -13.47 19.33 -23.87
N CYS A 325 -12.36 19.07 -23.17
CA CYS A 325 -12.28 18.90 -21.73
C CYS A 325 -11.20 19.88 -21.23
N PRO A 326 -11.50 20.74 -20.25
CA PRO A 326 -10.46 21.47 -19.55
C PRO A 326 -9.41 20.50 -19.02
N SER A 327 -8.12 20.86 -19.13
CA SER A 327 -7.09 20.15 -18.37
C SER A 327 -7.05 20.74 -16.97
N LEU A 328 -6.71 19.90 -16.00
CA LEU A 328 -6.42 20.32 -14.64
C LEU A 328 -5.11 19.65 -14.25
N LEU A 329 -4.21 20.40 -13.62
CA LEU A 329 -3.01 19.89 -12.97
C LEU A 329 -3.14 20.17 -11.48
N GLU A 330 -3.01 19.13 -10.66
CA GLU A 330 -2.99 19.25 -9.20
C GLU A 330 -1.55 19.05 -8.73
N ASN A 331 -1.06 19.99 -7.93
CA ASN A 331 0.23 19.86 -7.28
C ASN A 331 0.05 20.09 -5.78
N ILE A 332 0.38 19.05 -5.01
CA ILE A 332 0.36 19.08 -3.55
C ILE A 332 1.79 19.31 -3.08
N ASN A 333 1.95 20.08 -2.02
CA ASN A 333 3.20 20.21 -1.29
C ASN A 333 2.94 20.22 0.22
N SER A 334 3.87 19.65 0.98
CA SER A 334 3.82 19.66 2.43
C SER A 334 5.21 19.92 2.98
N ASP A 335 5.30 20.92 3.84
CA ASP A 335 6.51 21.25 4.59
C ASP A 335 6.28 20.97 6.08
N PHE A 336 7.15 20.15 6.68
CA PHE A 336 7.05 19.73 8.07
C PHE A 336 7.88 20.70 8.93
N GLN A 337 7.23 21.76 9.42
CA GLN A 337 7.87 22.77 10.28
C GLN A 337 8.39 22.19 11.60
N SER A 338 7.72 21.14 12.09
CA SER A 338 8.22 20.26 13.15
C SER A 338 7.71 18.85 12.92
N ASP A 339 8.53 17.85 13.24
CA ASP A 339 8.20 16.45 13.08
C ASP A 339 8.86 15.61 14.18
N LEU A 340 8.05 15.16 15.13
CA LEU A 340 8.46 14.37 16.29
C LEU A 340 7.78 13.01 16.20
N VAL A 341 8.52 12.00 15.75
CA VAL A 341 8.05 10.62 15.69
C VAL A 341 8.86 9.75 16.64
N LYS A 342 8.17 9.08 17.56
CA LYS A 342 8.74 8.07 18.46
C LYS A 342 7.82 6.87 18.48
N MET A 343 8.17 5.86 17.69
CA MET A 343 7.36 4.67 17.48
C MET A 343 8.21 3.44 17.68
N ASP A 344 7.72 2.53 18.51
CA ASP A 344 8.34 1.24 18.80
C ASP A 344 7.35 0.12 18.45
N ALA A 345 7.88 -0.99 17.99
CA ALA A 345 7.11 -2.14 17.53
C ALA A 345 7.61 -3.42 18.21
N VAL A 346 6.71 -4.08 18.93
CA VAL A 346 6.98 -5.37 19.55
C VAL A 346 6.37 -6.48 18.70
N LYS A 347 7.21 -7.40 18.23
CA LYS A 347 6.76 -8.55 17.45
C LYS A 347 5.89 -9.48 18.29
N THR A 348 4.78 -9.93 17.72
CA THR A 348 3.82 -10.83 18.34
C THR A 348 3.45 -11.98 17.40
N THR A 349 2.87 -13.03 17.99
CA THR A 349 2.45 -14.24 17.27
C THR A 349 0.93 -14.43 17.31
N TYR A 350 0.16 -13.33 17.27
CA TYR A 350 -1.31 -13.36 17.19
C TYR A 350 -1.82 -12.37 16.16
N GLY A 351 -3.01 -12.62 15.61
CA GLY A 351 -3.53 -11.91 14.43
C GLY A 351 -3.31 -12.78 13.20
N PRO A 352 -3.91 -12.50 12.04
CA PRO A 352 -3.73 -13.34 10.87
C PRO A 352 -2.41 -13.02 10.14
N ARG A 353 -2.32 -13.35 8.85
CA ARG A 353 -1.06 -13.58 8.15
C ARG A 353 -0.75 -12.38 7.27
N GLU A 354 0.10 -11.50 7.79
CA GLU A 354 1.05 -10.59 7.13
C GLU A 354 1.32 -9.43 8.09
N LEU A 355 2.16 -8.45 7.74
CA LEU A 355 2.54 -7.36 8.64
C LEU A 355 1.24 -6.71 9.14
N LEU A 356 1.00 -6.76 10.45
CA LEU A 356 -0.14 -6.07 11.07
C LEU A 356 0.37 -5.06 12.09
N LEU A 357 0.27 -3.79 11.75
CA LEU A 357 0.61 -2.65 12.57
C LEU A 357 -0.61 -2.23 13.38
N CYS A 358 -0.62 -2.54 14.66
CA CYS A 358 -1.76 -2.26 15.52
C CYS A 358 -1.34 -1.69 16.88
N PRO A 359 -2.07 -0.69 17.41
CA PRO A 359 -1.92 -0.32 18.81
C PRO A 359 -2.31 -1.50 19.71
N GLN A 360 -1.72 -1.57 20.90
CA GLN A 360 -2.18 -2.50 21.93
C GLN A 360 -3.67 -2.23 22.24
N VAL A 361 -4.45 -3.25 22.56
CA VAL A 361 -5.85 -3.10 22.97
C VAL A 361 -6.08 -3.90 24.26
N GLU A 362 -6.61 -3.24 25.28
CA GLU A 362 -6.94 -3.82 26.57
C GLU A 362 -8.41 -4.24 26.60
N THR A 363 -8.71 -5.33 25.90
CA THR A 363 -10.04 -5.94 25.86
C THR A 363 -9.96 -7.45 25.66
N SER A 364 -11.05 -8.19 25.94
CA SER A 364 -11.11 -9.61 25.62
C SER A 364 -11.29 -9.82 24.11
N PHE A 365 -10.19 -9.99 23.37
CA PHE A 365 -10.24 -10.44 21.97
C PHE A 365 -9.83 -11.92 21.89
N SER A 366 -10.47 -12.68 21.01
CA SER A 366 -10.08 -14.08 20.84
C SER A 366 -8.81 -14.15 19.98
N ARG A 367 -7.72 -14.64 20.57
CA ARG A 367 -6.45 -14.82 19.87
C ARG A 367 -6.64 -15.73 18.66
N ILE A 368 -6.42 -15.21 17.46
CA ILE A 368 -6.40 -16.02 16.24
C ILE A 368 -5.01 -16.63 16.13
N GLU A 369 -4.91 -17.96 16.20
CA GLU A 369 -3.67 -18.67 15.94
C GLU A 369 -3.31 -18.57 14.46
N THR A 370 -2.09 -18.12 14.17
CA THR A 370 -1.56 -18.06 12.81
C THR A 370 -1.20 -19.46 12.31
N LYS A 371 -1.58 -19.78 11.07
CA LYS A 371 -0.90 -20.85 10.33
C LYS A 371 0.48 -20.34 9.94
N LEU A 372 1.53 -21.04 10.38
CA LEU A 372 2.91 -20.71 10.00
C LEU A 372 3.03 -20.60 8.46
N PRO A 373 3.67 -19.56 7.91
CA PRO A 373 3.98 -19.52 6.48
C PRO A 373 4.71 -20.80 6.06
N PRO A 374 4.50 -21.25 4.80
CA PRO A 374 5.17 -22.44 4.30
C PRO A 374 6.68 -22.28 4.47
N PRO A 375 7.40 -23.28 5.01
CA PRO A 375 8.84 -23.19 5.14
C PRO A 375 9.45 -22.89 3.78
N THR A 376 10.51 -22.08 3.75
CA THR A 376 11.26 -21.80 2.52
C THR A 376 11.55 -23.14 1.83
N PRO A 377 11.21 -23.29 0.54
CA PRO A 377 11.42 -24.53 -0.17
C PRO A 377 12.84 -25.06 0.05
N LYS A 378 12.96 -26.35 0.35
CA LYS A 378 14.25 -26.95 0.70
C LYS A 378 15.24 -26.77 -0.45
N LYS A 379 16.38 -26.14 -0.17
CA LYS A 379 17.46 -25.97 -1.14
C LYS A 379 17.89 -27.33 -1.69
N MET A 380 17.90 -27.45 -3.01
CA MET A 380 18.40 -28.62 -3.72
C MET A 380 19.93 -28.60 -3.76
N LYS A 381 20.58 -29.78 -3.78
CA LYS A 381 22.04 -29.83 -3.90
C LYS A 381 22.48 -29.38 -5.30
N GLU A 382 23.62 -28.71 -5.38
CA GLU A 382 24.17 -28.21 -6.66
C GLU A 382 24.31 -29.31 -7.72
N LYS A 383 24.76 -30.51 -7.32
CA LYS A 383 24.88 -31.64 -8.26
C LYS A 383 23.54 -32.06 -8.87
N GLU A 384 22.45 -32.00 -8.10
CA GLU A 384 21.11 -32.34 -8.57
C GLU A 384 20.58 -31.25 -9.51
N LEU A 385 20.76 -29.97 -9.16
CA LEU A 385 20.42 -28.80 -9.99
C LEU A 385 21.01 -28.87 -11.40
N GLN A 386 22.26 -29.33 -11.50
CA GLN A 386 22.97 -29.41 -12.78
C GLN A 386 22.41 -30.50 -13.71
N THR A 387 21.85 -31.57 -13.15
CA THR A 387 21.28 -32.70 -13.92
C THR A 387 19.87 -32.46 -14.46
N LEU A 388 19.18 -31.44 -13.97
CA LEU A 388 17.82 -31.10 -14.41
C LEU A 388 17.81 -30.51 -15.82
N THR A 389 16.71 -30.80 -16.55
CA THR A 389 16.41 -30.16 -17.84
C THR A 389 15.48 -28.97 -17.60
N TYR A 390 15.85 -27.80 -18.13
CA TYR A 390 15.10 -26.56 -17.99
C TYR A 390 14.51 -26.19 -19.35
N SER A 391 13.18 -26.26 -19.47
CA SER A 391 12.51 -26.07 -20.76
C SER A 391 11.15 -25.41 -20.67
N LYS A 392 10.52 -25.36 -19.50
CA LYS A 392 9.21 -24.73 -19.33
C LYS A 392 9.38 -23.25 -18.98
N PRO A 393 8.84 -22.30 -19.78
CA PRO A 393 8.88 -20.88 -19.44
C PRO A 393 8.41 -20.61 -18.02
N PHE A 394 9.14 -19.73 -17.34
CA PHE A 394 8.88 -19.33 -15.96
C PHE A 394 8.85 -17.80 -15.89
N LEU A 395 7.81 -17.28 -15.25
CA LEU A 395 7.63 -15.86 -14.98
C LEU A 395 6.98 -15.70 -13.60
N PHE A 396 7.51 -14.81 -12.77
CA PHE A 396 7.06 -14.55 -11.40
C PHE A 396 7.34 -13.09 -11.03
N GLY A 397 6.46 -12.44 -10.26
CA GLY A 397 6.63 -11.04 -9.85
C GLY A 397 5.33 -10.24 -9.95
N ASN A 398 5.44 -8.91 -9.99
CA ASN A 398 4.32 -7.96 -10.11
C ASN A 398 3.80 -7.89 -11.56
N LEU A 399 3.31 -9.01 -12.09
CA LEU A 399 3.01 -9.16 -13.52
C LEU A 399 1.85 -8.30 -14.03
N ASP A 400 1.00 -7.83 -13.12
CA ASP A 400 -0.15 -6.98 -13.41
C ASP A 400 0.22 -5.49 -13.56
N PHE A 401 1.49 -5.10 -13.37
CA PHE A 401 1.91 -3.69 -13.50
C PHE A 401 1.73 -3.18 -14.96
N PRO A 402 0.95 -2.11 -15.20
CA PRO A 402 0.73 -1.58 -16.55
C PRO A 402 2.00 -0.95 -17.15
N GLU A 403 2.20 -1.06 -18.47
CA GLU A 403 3.30 -0.35 -19.15
C GLU A 403 2.92 1.10 -19.48
N ASN A 404 3.91 2.01 -19.42
CA ASN A 404 3.80 3.42 -19.81
C ASN A 404 2.77 4.23 -19.01
N ILE A 405 2.66 3.96 -17.70
CA ILE A 405 1.79 4.75 -16.82
C ILE A 405 2.42 6.12 -16.60
N ASP A 406 1.67 7.16 -16.99
CA ASP A 406 1.97 8.55 -16.68
C ASP A 406 1.03 9.06 -15.57
N PHE A 407 1.54 9.07 -14.34
CA PHE A 407 0.80 9.48 -13.14
C PHE A 407 0.43 10.97 -13.14
N LEU A 408 1.05 11.79 -14.00
CA LEU A 408 0.76 13.23 -14.07
C LEU A 408 -0.58 13.53 -14.76
N ASN A 409 -1.04 12.63 -15.64
CA ASN A 409 -2.14 12.90 -16.56
C ASN A 409 -3.34 11.94 -16.44
N VAL A 410 -3.22 10.84 -15.69
CA VAL A 410 -4.33 9.89 -15.51
C VAL A 410 -5.45 10.56 -14.70
N ARG A 411 -6.69 10.51 -15.18
CA ARG A 411 -7.90 10.98 -14.49
C ARG A 411 -9.07 10.10 -14.91
N GLU A 412 -10.12 10.07 -14.08
CA GLU A 412 -11.39 9.48 -14.51
C GLU A 412 -11.91 10.20 -15.77
N PRO A 413 -12.48 9.47 -16.73
CA PRO A 413 -13.10 10.08 -17.91
C PRO A 413 -14.21 11.06 -17.53
N ALA A 414 -14.35 12.12 -18.32
CA ALA A 414 -15.42 13.08 -18.13
C ALA A 414 -16.80 12.46 -18.37
N VAL A 415 -17.76 12.73 -17.48
CA VAL A 415 -19.15 12.26 -17.60
C VAL A 415 -20.05 13.45 -17.93
N GLU A 416 -20.94 13.29 -18.90
CA GLU A 416 -21.96 14.29 -19.27
C GLU A 416 -23.29 13.96 -18.58
N SER A 417 -23.83 14.92 -17.85
CA SER A 417 -25.15 14.81 -17.22
C SER A 417 -26.27 15.22 -18.20
N PRO A 418 -27.55 14.85 -17.95
CA PRO A 418 -28.64 15.10 -18.90
C PRO A 418 -28.90 16.58 -19.25
N ASP A 419 -28.52 17.50 -18.37
CA ASP A 419 -28.60 18.95 -18.58
C ASP A 419 -27.38 19.52 -19.35
N GLY A 420 -26.44 18.65 -19.75
CA GLY A 420 -25.25 18.99 -20.53
C GLY A 420 -24.05 19.46 -19.71
N VAL A 421 -24.09 19.34 -18.37
CA VAL A 421 -22.94 19.63 -17.51
C VAL A 421 -21.96 18.47 -17.56
N MET A 422 -20.71 18.77 -17.91
CA MET A 422 -19.60 17.83 -17.86
C MET A 422 -19.00 17.82 -16.47
N THR A 423 -18.63 16.64 -15.98
CA THR A 423 -18.01 16.46 -14.66
C THR A 423 -16.77 15.58 -14.78
N VAL A 424 -15.69 15.98 -14.11
CA VAL A 424 -14.51 15.13 -13.85
C VAL A 424 -14.27 15.12 -12.35
N ARG A 425 -14.10 13.92 -11.80
CA ARG A 425 -13.79 13.71 -10.40
C ARG A 425 -12.27 13.66 -10.19
N LYS A 426 -11.89 13.76 -8.91
CA LYS A 426 -10.51 13.68 -8.45
C LYS A 426 -9.83 12.35 -8.84
N ASN A 427 -8.52 12.40 -9.02
CA ASN A 427 -7.71 11.21 -9.22
C ASN A 427 -7.16 10.71 -7.88
N PHE A 428 -7.37 9.44 -7.56
CA PHE A 428 -6.75 8.77 -6.41
C PHE A 428 -5.44 8.07 -6.77
N LEU A 429 -5.03 8.12 -8.05
CA LEU A 429 -3.74 7.61 -8.47
C LEU A 429 -2.62 8.51 -7.93
N ALA A 430 -1.67 7.88 -7.25
CA ALA A 430 -0.51 8.56 -6.72
C ALA A 430 0.75 7.94 -7.33
N GLU A 431 1.73 8.77 -7.65
CA GLU A 431 3.05 8.28 -8.03
C GLU A 431 3.75 7.69 -6.80
N THR A 432 4.02 6.39 -6.83
CA THR A 432 4.75 5.66 -5.79
C THR A 432 6.11 5.22 -6.31
N ALA A 433 7.10 6.10 -6.16
CA ALA A 433 8.46 5.80 -6.57
C ALA A 433 9.52 6.30 -5.58
N GLU A 434 10.68 5.65 -5.61
CA GLU A 434 11.86 6.06 -4.87
C GLU A 434 12.99 6.39 -5.83
N TYR A 435 13.68 7.50 -5.56
CA TYR A 435 14.94 7.79 -6.22
C TYR A 435 16.00 6.84 -5.69
N VAL A 436 16.35 5.86 -6.51
CA VAL A 436 17.21 4.74 -6.11
C VAL A 436 18.69 4.99 -6.36
N THR A 437 19.03 6.10 -7.02
CA THR A 437 20.41 6.42 -7.43
C THR A 437 20.95 7.76 -6.89
N THR A 438 20.17 8.53 -6.11
CA THR A 438 20.52 9.92 -5.73
C THR A 438 20.70 10.18 -4.23
N LYS A 439 20.76 9.14 -3.37
CA LYS A 439 20.78 9.31 -1.91
C LYS A 439 21.83 8.48 -1.16
N GLY A 440 22.85 7.96 -1.85
CA GLY A 440 23.87 7.12 -1.21
C GLY A 440 23.27 5.88 -0.52
N GLN A 441 22.17 5.37 -1.07
CA GLN A 441 21.45 4.19 -0.58
C GLN A 441 21.40 3.17 -1.71
N GLN A 442 21.49 1.89 -1.32
CA GLN A 442 21.27 0.76 -2.22
C GLN A 442 20.02 0.02 -1.76
N TYR A 443 19.15 -0.32 -2.70
CA TYR A 443 17.87 -0.97 -2.44
C TYR A 443 17.88 -2.41 -2.96
N ALA A 444 17.22 -3.30 -2.23
CA ALA A 444 17.08 -4.70 -2.58
C ALA A 444 15.65 -5.20 -2.37
N GLN A 445 15.18 -6.00 -3.32
CA GLN A 445 13.87 -6.63 -3.34
C GLN A 445 14.04 -8.14 -3.35
N THR A 446 13.33 -8.84 -2.48
CA THR A 446 13.38 -10.31 -2.41
C THR A 446 12.39 -10.95 -3.37
N PHE A 447 12.66 -12.22 -3.71
CA PHE A 447 11.72 -13.10 -4.39
C PHE A 447 11.91 -14.55 -3.93
N ILE A 448 10.82 -15.33 -3.95
CA ILE A 448 10.81 -16.73 -3.46
C ILE A 448 10.49 -17.69 -4.62
N LEU A 449 11.42 -18.59 -4.90
CA LEU A 449 11.28 -19.62 -5.91
C LEU A 449 10.74 -20.92 -5.31
N LYS A 450 9.60 -21.39 -5.82
CA LYS A 450 8.99 -22.67 -5.43
C LYS A 450 9.60 -23.88 -6.17
N LYS A 451 10.27 -23.64 -7.29
CA LYS A 451 10.84 -24.67 -8.17
C LYS A 451 12.24 -24.23 -8.65
N PRO A 452 13.10 -25.18 -9.04
CA PRO A 452 14.38 -24.83 -9.65
C PRO A 452 14.15 -24.08 -10.97
N ILE A 453 14.93 -23.04 -11.21
CA ILE A 453 14.91 -22.29 -12.47
C ILE A 453 16.32 -22.10 -13.01
N GLN A 454 16.43 -22.04 -14.33
CA GLN A 454 17.54 -21.39 -15.01
C GLN A 454 17.12 -19.94 -15.24
N LEU A 455 17.75 -19.02 -14.52
CA LEU A 455 17.47 -17.59 -14.60
C LEU A 455 17.97 -17.04 -15.94
N GLU A 456 17.15 -16.22 -16.58
CA GLU A 456 17.49 -15.49 -17.80
C GLU A 456 17.66 -14.00 -17.50
N LYS A 457 16.66 -13.41 -16.83
CA LYS A 457 16.60 -11.97 -16.57
C LYS A 457 15.78 -11.62 -15.34
N ILE A 458 16.06 -10.45 -14.79
CA ILE A 458 15.24 -9.79 -13.77
C ILE A 458 14.80 -8.45 -14.35
N GLY A 459 13.50 -8.24 -14.47
CA GLY A 459 12.92 -6.97 -14.90
C GLY A 459 12.56 -6.10 -13.71
N LEU A 460 12.86 -4.81 -13.79
CA LEU A 460 12.48 -3.79 -12.80
C LEU A 460 11.62 -2.71 -13.46
N VAL A 461 10.67 -2.15 -12.73
CA VAL A 461 9.87 -1.01 -13.22
C VAL A 461 10.60 0.29 -12.91
N LEU A 462 11.19 0.90 -13.94
CA LEU A 462 12.04 2.10 -13.79
C LEU A 462 11.52 3.28 -14.62
N HIS A 463 11.84 4.49 -14.16
CA HIS A 463 11.73 5.72 -14.93
C HIS A 463 13.04 6.52 -14.79
N LYS A 464 13.63 6.96 -15.89
CA LYS A 464 14.92 7.68 -15.90
C LYS A 464 14.74 9.18 -16.00
N PHE A 465 15.69 9.92 -15.44
CA PHE A 465 15.79 11.38 -15.51
C PHE A 465 17.17 11.87 -16.00
N SER A 466 18.16 10.98 -16.12
CA SER A 466 19.51 11.28 -16.60
C SER A 466 20.02 10.16 -17.51
N ASP A 467 20.90 10.52 -18.45
CA ASP A 467 21.59 9.59 -19.36
C ASP A 467 22.96 9.13 -18.84
N GLU A 468 23.46 9.73 -17.76
CA GLU A 468 24.81 9.45 -17.27
C GLU A 468 24.88 8.15 -16.47
N GLY A 469 26.00 7.43 -16.62
CA GLY A 469 26.35 6.29 -15.78
C GLY A 469 25.88 4.93 -16.29
N GLN A 470 25.78 3.97 -15.39
CA GLN A 470 25.37 2.59 -15.69
C GLN A 470 24.53 2.02 -14.54
N LEU A 471 23.65 1.08 -14.89
CA LEU A 471 22.77 0.34 -13.98
C LEU A 471 22.98 -1.17 -14.17
N TRP A 472 22.82 -1.95 -13.10
CA TRP A 472 22.82 -3.41 -13.15
C TRP A 472 22.03 -4.00 -11.98
N VAL A 473 21.70 -5.29 -12.06
CA VAL A 473 21.09 -6.05 -10.96
C VAL A 473 22.10 -7.02 -10.38
N GLU A 474 22.27 -6.96 -9.07
CA GLU A 474 23.04 -7.90 -8.27
C GLU A 474 22.10 -8.93 -7.63
N LEU A 475 22.37 -10.20 -7.86
CA LEU A 475 21.61 -11.31 -7.30
C LEU A 475 22.33 -11.86 -6.06
N TYR A 476 21.66 -11.87 -4.91
CA TYR A 476 22.21 -12.34 -3.63
C TYR A 476 21.47 -13.58 -3.10
N GLN A 477 22.20 -14.38 -2.32
CA GLN A 477 21.61 -15.40 -1.45
C GLN A 477 20.94 -14.73 -0.25
N ASP A 478 19.83 -15.30 0.20
CA ASP A 478 19.22 -14.97 1.47
C ASP A 478 19.96 -15.60 2.66
N LYS A 479 20.13 -14.82 3.73
CA LYS A 479 20.52 -15.27 5.06
C LYS A 479 19.70 -14.51 6.09
N ASN A 480 18.82 -15.24 6.79
CA ASN A 480 17.92 -14.68 7.82
C ASN A 480 17.11 -13.48 7.31
N GLY A 481 16.56 -13.57 6.10
CA GLY A 481 15.74 -12.50 5.54
C GLY A 481 16.54 -11.28 5.08
N MET A 482 17.86 -11.39 4.88
CA MET A 482 18.72 -10.32 4.38
C MET A 482 19.58 -10.78 3.19
N PRO A 483 19.94 -9.88 2.26
CA PRO A 483 21.00 -10.14 1.27
C PRO A 483 22.34 -10.40 1.97
N ASP A 484 23.03 -11.48 1.57
CA ASP A 484 24.33 -11.89 2.13
C ASP A 484 25.38 -12.09 1.02
N LYS A 485 25.47 -13.30 0.45
CA LYS A 485 26.48 -13.63 -0.57
C LYS A 485 26.01 -13.33 -1.99
N LEU A 486 26.80 -12.54 -2.74
CA LEU A 486 26.58 -12.31 -4.17
C LEU A 486 26.68 -13.63 -4.96
N ILE A 487 25.65 -13.91 -5.77
CA ILE A 487 25.56 -15.05 -6.69
C ILE A 487 26.02 -14.62 -8.08
N ALA A 488 25.46 -13.54 -8.59
CA ALA A 488 25.69 -13.07 -9.94
C ALA A 488 25.38 -11.58 -10.08
N THR A 489 25.84 -11.02 -11.20
CA THR A 489 25.62 -9.64 -11.64
C THR A 489 25.09 -9.75 -13.05
N SER A 490 24.06 -8.97 -13.37
CA SER A 490 23.52 -8.86 -14.72
C SER A 490 24.52 -8.15 -15.64
N ASP A 491 24.18 -8.12 -16.92
CA ASP A 491 24.78 -7.21 -17.88
C ASP A 491 24.51 -5.75 -17.45
N PHE A 492 25.43 -4.86 -17.79
CA PHE A 492 25.29 -3.43 -17.52
C PHE A 492 24.38 -2.77 -18.56
N ILE A 493 23.47 -1.94 -18.10
CA ILE A 493 22.60 -1.12 -18.95
C ILE A 493 23.02 0.33 -18.79
N SER A 494 23.24 1.00 -19.92
CA SER A 494 23.46 2.44 -19.94
C SER A 494 22.10 3.16 -20.00
N PRO A 495 21.84 4.20 -19.18
CA PRO A 495 20.52 4.84 -19.12
C PRO A 495 20.04 5.43 -20.46
N ASP A 496 20.93 5.79 -21.38
CA ASP A 496 20.59 6.20 -22.76
C ASP A 496 19.82 5.12 -23.54
N GLN A 497 20.01 3.84 -23.19
CA GLN A 497 19.26 2.71 -23.77
C GLN A 497 17.82 2.61 -23.26
N ILE A 498 17.51 3.27 -22.13
CA ILE A 498 16.17 3.37 -21.58
C ILE A 498 15.46 4.53 -22.27
N SER A 499 14.20 4.35 -22.66
CA SER A 499 13.44 5.40 -23.33
C SER A 499 13.20 6.63 -22.42
N TYR A 500 13.21 7.80 -23.04
CA TYR A 500 12.90 9.08 -22.42
C TYR A 500 11.40 9.41 -22.35
N THR A 501 10.51 8.57 -22.91
CA THR A 501 9.09 8.91 -22.85
C THR A 501 8.63 9.00 -21.39
N PRO A 502 7.79 9.97 -21.03
CA PRO A 502 7.23 10.04 -19.67
C PRO A 502 6.59 8.72 -19.26
N GLY A 503 6.77 8.34 -17.99
CA GLY A 503 6.14 7.16 -17.40
C GLY A 503 7.05 5.95 -17.19
N TYR A 504 6.53 5.03 -16.38
CA TYR A 504 7.23 3.84 -15.87
C TYR A 504 7.10 2.66 -16.83
N ARG A 505 8.18 1.86 -16.94
CA ARG A 505 8.20 0.66 -17.78
C ARG A 505 9.11 -0.42 -17.25
N TRP A 506 8.92 -1.63 -17.76
CA TRP A 506 9.81 -2.75 -17.50
C TRP A 506 11.17 -2.59 -18.20
N ILE A 507 12.24 -2.60 -17.41
CA ILE A 507 13.63 -2.67 -17.87
C ILE A 507 14.20 -4.02 -17.47
N ASP A 508 14.56 -4.83 -18.46
CA ASP A 508 15.03 -6.20 -18.27
C ASP A 508 16.56 -6.25 -18.16
N PHE A 509 17.06 -6.75 -17.02
CA PHE A 509 18.47 -6.98 -16.76
C PHE A 509 18.81 -8.46 -17.02
N PHE A 510 19.52 -8.73 -18.11
CA PHE A 510 19.89 -10.07 -18.55
C PHE A 510 21.15 -10.59 -17.84
N PHE A 511 21.26 -11.92 -17.69
CA PHE A 511 22.45 -12.58 -17.15
C PHE A 511 23.15 -13.41 -18.23
N THR A 512 23.49 -12.79 -19.36
CA THR A 512 23.86 -13.48 -20.61
C THR A 512 25.11 -14.36 -20.47
N ASP A 513 26.11 -13.88 -19.74
CA ASP A 513 27.39 -14.59 -19.58
C ASP A 513 27.32 -15.77 -18.60
N LYS A 514 26.17 -15.99 -17.94
CA LYS A 514 26.04 -16.97 -16.86
C LYS A 514 24.78 -17.82 -17.01
N LYS A 515 24.96 -19.15 -17.16
CA LYS A 515 23.86 -20.12 -17.02
C LYS A 515 23.50 -20.32 -15.54
N ILE A 516 22.87 -19.32 -14.95
CA ILE A 516 22.55 -19.31 -13.52
C ILE A 516 21.40 -20.27 -13.26
N LYS A 517 21.66 -21.34 -12.51
CA LYS A 517 20.63 -22.26 -12.02
C LYS A 517 20.38 -21.99 -10.54
N LEU A 518 19.14 -21.69 -10.19
CA LEU A 518 18.70 -21.42 -8.83
C LEU A 518 17.87 -22.60 -8.33
N SER A 519 18.12 -23.00 -7.09
CA SER A 519 17.25 -23.95 -6.38
C SER A 519 15.97 -23.26 -5.92
N PRO A 520 14.95 -24.05 -5.52
CA PRO A 520 13.88 -23.53 -4.69
C PRO A 520 14.49 -22.85 -3.46
N GLY A 521 14.04 -21.63 -3.16
CA GLY A 521 14.64 -20.81 -2.12
C GLY A 521 14.28 -19.33 -2.22
N ARG A 522 14.76 -18.56 -1.25
CA ARG A 522 14.65 -17.10 -1.21
C ARG A 522 15.92 -16.44 -1.73
N TYR A 523 15.75 -15.40 -2.53
CA TYR A 523 16.82 -14.65 -3.19
C TYR A 523 16.53 -13.15 -3.15
N TRP A 524 17.56 -12.35 -3.42
CA TRP A 524 17.47 -10.89 -3.39
C TRP A 524 18.04 -10.30 -4.68
N ALA A 525 17.32 -9.35 -5.27
CA ALA A 525 17.77 -8.53 -6.38
C ALA A 525 18.04 -7.12 -5.85
N ALA A 526 19.30 -6.66 -5.92
CA ALA A 526 19.68 -5.31 -5.56
C ALA A 526 20.02 -4.51 -6.82
N LEU A 527 19.52 -3.28 -6.91
CA LEU A 527 19.89 -2.37 -8.00
C LEU A 527 21.24 -1.73 -7.69
N GLY A 528 22.21 -1.93 -8.57
CA GLY A 528 23.52 -1.30 -8.55
C GLY A 528 23.60 -0.17 -9.58
N PHE A 529 24.45 0.82 -9.30
CA PHE A 529 24.67 1.95 -10.21
C PHE A 529 26.06 2.58 -10.04
N THR A 530 26.55 3.24 -11.10
CA THR A 530 27.75 4.08 -11.11
C THR A 530 27.57 5.25 -12.08
N GLY A 531 28.35 6.33 -11.95
CA GLY A 531 28.31 7.46 -12.89
C GLY A 531 27.07 8.36 -12.78
N SER A 532 26.51 8.49 -11.58
CA SER A 532 25.43 9.43 -11.25
C SER A 532 24.12 9.35 -12.08
N PRO A 533 23.61 8.15 -12.46
CA PRO A 533 22.30 8.06 -13.07
C PRO A 533 21.23 8.61 -12.12
N ILE A 534 20.13 9.13 -12.66
CA ILE A 534 18.97 9.55 -11.87
C ILE A 534 17.80 8.70 -12.31
N VAL A 535 17.38 7.76 -11.45
CA VAL A 535 16.34 6.78 -11.76
C VAL A 535 15.41 6.61 -10.59
N ASN A 536 14.13 6.50 -10.90
CA ASN A 536 13.08 6.05 -9.99
C ASN A 536 12.80 4.57 -10.17
N TRP A 537 12.66 3.84 -9.07
CA TRP A 537 12.11 2.48 -9.04
C TRP A 537 10.69 2.54 -8.46
N PHE A 538 9.72 2.09 -9.25
CA PHE A 538 8.32 2.09 -8.85
C PHE A 538 8.05 1.04 -7.77
N TYR A 539 7.29 1.41 -6.75
CA TYR A 539 6.83 0.50 -5.70
C TYR A 539 5.30 0.50 -5.60
N THR A 540 4.73 -0.62 -5.16
CA THR A 540 3.33 -0.74 -4.77
C THR A 540 3.21 -0.76 -3.26
N TYR A 541 2.09 -0.26 -2.72
CA TYR A 541 1.79 -0.39 -1.30
C TYR A 541 1.62 -1.85 -0.89
N GLY A 542 1.96 -2.14 0.36
CA GLY A 542 2.00 -3.50 0.87
C GLY A 542 3.00 -4.39 0.14
N LYS A 543 2.77 -5.70 0.20
CA LYS A 543 3.66 -6.73 -0.37
C LYS A 543 2.85 -7.75 -1.17
N PRO A 544 2.28 -7.34 -2.32
CA PRO A 544 1.31 -8.17 -3.04
C PRO A 544 1.89 -9.49 -3.58
N VAL A 545 3.22 -9.59 -3.78
CA VAL A 545 3.86 -10.78 -4.33
C VAL A 545 4.91 -11.39 -3.39
N GLY A 546 5.77 -10.55 -2.82
CA GLY A 546 6.86 -10.93 -1.93
C GLY A 546 6.45 -11.07 -0.47
N PRO A 547 7.33 -11.64 0.38
CA PRO A 547 7.12 -11.68 1.83
C PRO A 547 7.22 -10.29 2.46
N GLN A 548 6.74 -10.17 3.70
CA GLN A 548 6.62 -8.90 4.42
C GLN A 548 7.95 -8.21 4.73
N ASP A 549 8.97 -8.98 5.07
CA ASP A 549 10.35 -8.53 5.22
C ASP A 549 11.08 -8.37 3.87
N GLY A 550 10.34 -8.27 2.76
CA GLY A 550 10.85 -8.49 1.41
C GLY A 550 11.53 -7.32 0.72
N THR A 551 11.60 -6.15 1.35
CA THR A 551 12.25 -4.98 0.76
C THR A 551 13.16 -4.33 1.79
N ARG A 552 14.42 -4.16 1.42
CA ARG A 552 15.47 -3.65 2.30
C ARG A 552 16.29 -2.60 1.60
N TYR A 553 16.93 -1.76 2.41
CA TYR A 553 17.94 -0.85 1.93
C TYR A 553 19.10 -0.76 2.91
N LYS A 554 20.24 -0.32 2.40
CA LYS A 554 21.42 0.02 3.19
C LYS A 554 21.97 1.36 2.70
N THR A 555 22.53 2.15 3.60
CA THR A 555 23.31 3.33 3.22
C THR A 555 24.73 2.93 2.81
N ILE A 556 25.47 3.85 2.20
CA ILE A 556 26.91 3.70 1.94
C ILE A 556 27.73 3.44 3.21
N PHE A 557 27.19 3.72 4.40
CA PHE A 557 27.86 3.52 5.68
C PHE A 557 27.45 2.21 6.38
N ASP A 558 26.36 1.59 5.94
CA ASP A 558 25.83 0.39 6.56
C ASP A 558 26.58 -0.85 6.04
N SER A 559 27.07 -1.68 6.96
CA SER A 559 27.66 -2.98 6.64
C SER A 559 26.61 -4.08 6.45
N THR A 560 25.34 -3.81 6.80
CA THR A 560 24.24 -4.77 6.78
C THR A 560 22.97 -4.16 6.19
N TRP A 561 22.05 -5.02 5.74
CA TRP A 561 20.74 -4.62 5.20
C TRP A 561 19.68 -4.55 6.31
N SER A 562 19.99 -3.90 7.43
CA SER A 562 19.14 -3.90 8.63
C SER A 562 17.87 -3.05 8.53
N ARG A 563 17.73 -2.24 7.48
CA ARG A 563 16.59 -1.34 7.28
C ARG A 563 15.60 -1.95 6.30
N SER A 564 14.34 -1.98 6.69
CA SER A 564 13.24 -2.56 5.92
C SER A 564 12.22 -1.51 5.52
N LEU A 565 11.54 -1.75 4.40
CA LEU A 565 10.51 -0.87 3.84
C LEU A 565 9.18 -1.60 3.83
N SER A 566 8.09 -0.89 4.17
CA SER A 566 6.72 -1.43 4.18
C SER A 566 6.09 -1.62 2.79
N PHE A 567 6.75 -1.14 1.73
CA PHE A 567 6.27 -1.25 0.35
C PHE A 567 7.11 -2.20 -0.49
N GLU A 568 6.56 -2.74 -1.57
CA GLU A 568 7.23 -3.64 -2.51
C GLU A 568 7.68 -2.90 -3.76
N PHE A 569 8.97 -2.96 -4.10
CA PHE A 569 9.42 -2.52 -5.41
C PHE A 569 8.93 -3.47 -6.49
N ASN A 570 8.47 -2.95 -7.63
CA ASN A 570 7.92 -3.78 -8.70
C ASN A 570 9.05 -4.50 -9.45
N TYR A 571 8.95 -5.83 -9.51
CA TYR A 571 9.94 -6.71 -10.14
C TYR A 571 9.28 -7.86 -10.88
N ARG A 572 10.00 -8.43 -11.85
CA ARG A 572 9.66 -9.71 -12.48
C ARG A 572 10.91 -10.57 -12.68
N VAL A 573 10.80 -11.86 -12.45
CA VAL A 573 11.85 -12.86 -12.62
C VAL A 573 11.44 -13.79 -13.74
N ALA A 574 12.30 -13.91 -14.76
CA ALA A 574 12.02 -14.72 -15.94
C ALA A 574 13.15 -15.71 -16.25
N GLY A 575 12.77 -16.85 -16.82
CA GLY A 575 13.70 -17.87 -17.29
C GLY A 575 12.99 -19.19 -17.60
N LEU A 576 13.66 -20.31 -17.35
CA LEU A 576 13.14 -21.65 -17.60
C LEU A 576 13.06 -22.45 -16.30
N SER A 577 11.91 -23.00 -15.97
CA SER A 577 11.73 -23.92 -14.85
C SER A 577 12.13 -25.35 -15.21
N ALA A 578 12.62 -26.08 -14.21
CA ALA A 578 13.00 -27.48 -14.37
C ALA A 578 11.78 -28.39 -14.62
N VAL A 579 11.95 -29.36 -15.50
CA VAL A 579 11.02 -30.47 -15.71
C VAL A 579 11.57 -31.69 -14.98
N TYR A 580 10.82 -32.18 -13.99
CA TYR A 580 11.12 -33.45 -13.35
C TYR A 580 10.71 -34.56 -14.32
N LYS A 581 11.65 -35.43 -14.66
CA LYS A 581 11.36 -36.64 -15.43
C LYS A 581 10.59 -37.65 -14.59
#